data_AF-A0AA47EPX5-F1
#
_entry.id   AF-A0AA47EPX5-F1
#
_cell.length_a   1.000
_cell.length_b   1.000
_cell.length_c   1.000
_cell.angle_alpha   90.00
_cell.angle_beta   90.00
_cell.angle_gamma   90.00
#
_symmetry.space_group_name_H-M   'P 1'
#
loop_
_entity.id
_entity.type
_entity.pdbx_description
1 polymer ?
#
loop_
_entity_poly.entity_id
_entity_poly.type
_entity_poly.pdbx_seq_one_letter_code
_entity_poly.pdbx_strand_id
1 'polypeptide(L)'
;MYSLMVLFLQAVFGISYFIFGKLFGITGSFPISKMLELLILGWVGILPLIAIQIHLSLKYEDFTKSIMIASICTLGGFFIGAISGIRYLWPWALQKIPMDLSGGGIEGVIPKAIYILYCLIFAGVIVTIGIKKFENMEIK
;
A
#
# COMPACT_ATOMS: atom_id res chain seq x y z
N MET A 1 4.55 -8.04 -19.51
CA MET A 1 3.24 -7.41 -19.78
C MET A 1 2.70 -6.68 -18.56
N TYR A 2 2.56 -7.34 -17.41
CA TYR A 2 2.01 -6.75 -16.17
C TYR A 2 2.76 -5.51 -15.66
N SER A 3 4.09 -5.53 -15.62
CA SER A 3 4.89 -4.38 -15.18
C SER A 3 4.71 -3.15 -16.08
N LEU A 4 4.49 -3.37 -17.39
CA LEU A 4 4.26 -2.30 -18.36
C LEU A 4 2.89 -1.63 -18.12
N MET A 5 1.86 -2.43 -17.77
CA MET A 5 0.53 -1.91 -17.43
C MET A 5 0.56 -1.09 -16.14
N VAL A 6 1.33 -1.51 -15.13
CA VAL A 6 1.50 -0.75 -13.88
C VAL A 6 2.15 0.59 -14.16
N LEU A 7 3.25 0.62 -14.94
CA LEU A 7 3.92 1.86 -15.31
C LEU A 7 3.02 2.78 -16.15
N PHE A 8 2.24 2.23 -17.06
CA PHE A 8 1.27 2.99 -17.84
C PHE A 8 0.20 3.63 -16.94
N LEU A 9 -0.37 2.86 -16.01
CA LEU A 9 -1.37 3.36 -15.07
C LEU A 9 -0.81 4.49 -14.18
N GLN A 10 0.44 4.33 -13.72
CA GLN A 10 1.15 5.35 -12.96
C GLN A 10 1.32 6.66 -13.76
N ALA A 11 1.70 6.54 -15.04
CA ALA A 11 1.85 7.69 -15.92
C ALA A 11 0.50 8.39 -16.16
N VAL A 12 -0.57 7.62 -16.40
CA VAL A 12 -1.93 8.17 -16.57
C VAL A 12 -2.36 8.94 -15.31
N PHE A 13 -2.23 8.36 -14.12
CA PHE A 13 -2.60 9.05 -12.88
C PHE A 13 -1.75 10.30 -12.61
N GLY A 14 -0.44 10.25 -12.88
CA GLY A 14 0.45 11.40 -12.74
C GLY A 14 0.07 12.55 -13.68
N ILE A 15 -0.23 12.24 -14.95
CA ILE A 15 -0.68 13.22 -15.95
C ILE A 15 -2.04 13.79 -15.54
N SER A 16 -2.99 12.95 -15.12
CA SER A 16 -4.29 13.43 -14.64
C SER A 16 -4.14 14.39 -13.45
N TYR A 17 -3.30 14.05 -12.48
CA TYR A 17 -3.03 14.93 -11.32
C TYR A 17 -2.48 16.29 -11.77
N PHE A 18 -1.57 16.31 -12.74
CA PHE A 18 -1.04 17.55 -13.31
C PHE A 18 -2.13 18.38 -14.03
N ILE A 19 -2.95 17.75 -14.87
CA ILE A 19 -4.04 18.42 -15.60
C ILE A 19 -5.05 19.03 -14.60
N PHE A 20 -5.49 18.26 -13.62
CA PHE A 20 -6.43 18.76 -12.61
C PHE A 20 -5.82 19.89 -11.77
N GLY A 21 -4.56 19.78 -11.36
CA GLY A 21 -3.87 20.86 -10.65
C GLY A 21 -3.91 22.19 -11.45
N LYS A 22 -3.69 22.12 -12.76
CA LYS A 22 -3.79 23.30 -13.65
C LYS A 22 -5.21 23.83 -13.77
N LEU A 23 -6.21 22.95 -13.91
CA LEU A 23 -7.63 23.34 -13.98
C LEU A 23 -8.11 24.03 -12.69
N PHE A 24 -7.58 23.62 -11.53
CA PHE A 24 -7.90 24.23 -10.24
C PHE A 24 -7.04 25.48 -9.91
N GLY A 25 -6.30 26.02 -10.89
CA GLY A 25 -5.53 27.25 -10.73
C GLY A 25 -4.24 27.11 -9.91
N ILE A 26 -3.75 25.87 -9.69
CA ILE A 26 -2.46 25.64 -9.04
C ILE A 26 -1.35 25.99 -10.06
N THR A 27 -0.80 27.19 -9.94
CA THR A 27 0.21 27.74 -10.86
C THR A 27 1.64 27.36 -10.49
N GLY A 28 1.85 26.74 -9.32
CA GLY A 28 3.17 26.33 -8.84
C GLY A 28 3.87 25.28 -9.72
N SER A 29 5.17 25.15 -9.55
CA SER A 29 5.98 24.09 -10.17
C SER A 29 5.48 22.72 -9.71
N PHE A 30 5.45 21.77 -10.64
CA PHE A 30 5.04 20.40 -10.32
C PHE A 30 6.06 19.75 -9.35
N PRO A 31 5.63 19.27 -8.16
CA PRO A 31 6.55 18.78 -7.13
C PRO A 31 7.00 17.34 -7.41
N ILE A 32 7.84 17.18 -8.43
CA ILE A 32 8.34 15.87 -8.92
C ILE A 32 9.00 15.07 -7.79
N SER A 33 9.87 15.71 -7.00
CA SER A 33 10.59 15.06 -5.89
C SER A 33 9.64 14.50 -4.85
N LYS A 34 8.62 15.27 -4.46
CA LYS A 34 7.61 14.82 -3.50
C LYS A 34 6.74 13.71 -4.08
N MET A 35 6.35 13.79 -5.35
CA MET A 35 5.59 12.72 -5.99
C MET A 35 6.37 11.40 -6.08
N LEU A 36 7.64 11.44 -6.44
CA LEU A 36 8.50 10.25 -6.45
C LEU A 36 8.66 9.66 -5.04
N GLU A 37 8.83 10.51 -4.03
CA GLU A 37 8.90 10.07 -2.63
C GLU A 37 7.60 9.37 -2.20
N LEU A 38 6.45 10.00 -2.43
CA LEU A 38 5.12 9.42 -2.12
C LEU A 38 4.92 8.10 -2.85
N LEU A 39 5.40 8.03 -4.08
CA LEU A 39 5.31 6.82 -4.88
C LEU A 39 6.11 5.67 -4.28
N ILE A 40 7.38 5.90 -3.96
CA ILE A 40 8.25 4.88 -3.36
C ILE A 40 7.69 4.41 -2.02
N LEU A 41 7.25 5.36 -1.17
CA LEU A 41 6.65 5.02 0.12
C LEU A 41 5.34 4.24 -0.03
N GLY A 42 4.53 4.56 -1.04
CA GLY A 42 3.34 3.79 -1.40
C GLY A 42 3.66 2.35 -1.80
N TRP A 43 4.71 2.15 -2.60
CA TRP A 43 5.20 0.82 -2.99
C TRP A 43 5.70 0.01 -1.80
N VAL A 44 6.39 0.63 -0.85
CA VAL A 44 6.78 -0.04 0.40
C VAL A 44 5.55 -0.37 1.24
N GLY A 45 4.59 0.55 1.31
CA GLY A 45 3.34 0.40 2.06
C GLY A 45 2.43 -0.72 1.57
N ILE A 46 2.56 -1.14 0.30
CA ILE A 46 1.78 -2.25 -0.26
C ILE A 46 2.40 -3.63 0.01
N LEU A 47 3.66 -3.73 0.43
CA LEU A 47 4.30 -5.03 0.72
C LEU A 47 3.57 -5.84 1.82
N PRO A 48 3.17 -5.23 2.97
CA PRO A 48 2.32 -5.90 3.95
C PRO A 48 1.01 -6.47 3.38
N LEU A 49 0.37 -5.70 2.49
CA LEU A 49 -0.87 -6.08 1.83
C LEU A 49 -0.66 -7.30 0.92
N ILE A 50 0.40 -7.28 0.11
CA ILE A 50 0.77 -8.41 -0.75
C ILE A 50 1.03 -9.66 0.10
N ALA A 51 1.77 -9.53 1.20
CA ALA A 51 2.07 -10.65 2.10
C ALA A 51 0.80 -11.29 2.68
N ILE A 52 -0.15 -10.47 3.14
CA ILE A 52 -1.44 -10.96 3.64
C ILE A 52 -2.23 -11.61 2.51
N GLN A 53 -2.25 -11.02 1.32
CA GLN A 53 -2.99 -11.54 0.18
C GLN A 53 -2.50 -12.93 -0.22
N ILE A 54 -1.18 -13.15 -0.22
CA ILE A 54 -0.58 -14.46 -0.46
C ILE A 54 -1.04 -15.45 0.62
N HIS A 55 -0.97 -15.06 1.90
CA HIS A 55 -1.40 -15.92 3.00
C HIS A 55 -2.90 -16.29 2.93
N LEU A 56 -3.77 -15.33 2.58
CA LEU A 56 -5.21 -15.59 2.40
C LEU A 56 -5.46 -16.51 1.20
N SER A 57 -4.73 -16.31 0.11
CA SER A 57 -4.85 -17.16 -1.09
C SER A 57 -4.46 -18.62 -0.78
N LEU A 58 -3.41 -18.81 0.02
CA LEU A 58 -3.02 -20.13 0.54
C LEU A 58 -4.02 -20.71 1.55
N LYS A 59 -4.80 -19.88 2.25
CA LYS A 59 -5.76 -20.34 3.26
C LYS A 59 -7.10 -20.77 2.65
N TYR A 60 -7.58 -20.03 1.65
CA TYR A 60 -8.91 -20.23 1.08
C TYR A 60 -8.89 -21.02 -0.22
N GLU A 61 -7.71 -21.28 -0.81
CA GLU A 61 -7.52 -21.96 -2.10
C GLU A 61 -8.36 -21.34 -3.23
N ASP A 62 -8.81 -20.10 -3.03
CA ASP A 62 -9.73 -19.37 -3.88
C ASP A 62 -9.30 -17.91 -3.92
N PHE A 63 -8.85 -17.50 -5.09
CA PHE A 63 -8.37 -16.16 -5.34
C PHE A 63 -9.48 -15.11 -5.21
N THR A 64 -10.72 -15.47 -5.55
CA THR A 64 -11.88 -14.56 -5.49
C THR A 64 -12.20 -14.19 -4.05
N LYS A 65 -12.23 -15.18 -3.15
CA LYS A 65 -12.44 -14.93 -1.71
C LYS A 65 -11.35 -14.04 -1.12
N SER A 66 -10.10 -14.27 -1.52
CA SER A 66 -8.96 -13.46 -1.13
C SER A 66 -9.15 -11.99 -1.54
N ILE A 67 -9.58 -11.72 -2.79
CA ILE A 67 -9.86 -10.36 -3.27
C ILE A 67 -11.03 -9.71 -2.55
N MET A 68 -12.11 -10.45 -2.28
CA MET A 68 -13.26 -9.93 -1.55
C MET A 68 -12.88 -9.46 -0.14
N ILE A 69 -12.10 -10.27 0.59
CA ILE A 69 -11.59 -9.91 1.91
C ILE A 69 -10.74 -8.64 1.81
N ALA A 70 -9.83 -8.58 0.83
CA ALA A 70 -8.99 -7.41 0.61
C ALA A 70 -9.81 -6.14 0.36
N SER A 71 -10.86 -6.24 -0.44
CA SER A 71 -11.74 -5.12 -0.78
C SER A 71 -12.49 -4.60 0.45
N ILE A 72 -13.11 -5.51 1.23
CA ILE A 72 -13.84 -5.16 2.45
C ILE A 72 -12.90 -4.54 3.50
N CYS A 73 -11.72 -5.14 3.72
CA CYS A 73 -10.75 -4.61 4.68
C CYS A 73 -10.12 -3.28 4.22
N THR A 74 -9.98 -3.05 2.92
CA THR A 74 -9.54 -1.76 2.37
C THR A 74 -10.60 -0.69 2.59
N LEU A 75 -11.88 -1.01 2.34
CA LEU A 75 -13.01 -0.13 2.65
C LEU A 75 -13.06 0.21 4.15
N GLY A 76 -12.92 -0.79 5.02
CA GLY A 76 -12.81 -0.59 6.47
C GLY A 76 -11.60 0.27 6.87
N GLY A 77 -10.49 0.13 6.14
CA GLY A 77 -9.28 0.92 6.30
C GLY A 77 -9.48 2.42 6.07
N PHE A 78 -10.48 2.85 5.29
CA PHE A 78 -10.80 4.27 5.16
C PHE A 78 -11.33 4.86 6.47
N PHE A 79 -12.14 4.12 7.21
CA PHE A 79 -12.69 4.55 8.49
C PHE A 79 -11.65 4.47 9.60
N ILE A 80 -10.91 3.36 9.66
CA ILE A 80 -9.86 3.16 10.68
C ILE A 80 -8.69 4.12 10.46
N GLY A 81 -8.37 4.42 9.21
CA GLY A 81 -7.33 5.38 8.84
C GLY A 81 -7.62 6.82 9.29
N ALA A 82 -8.88 7.15 9.60
CA ALA A 82 -9.26 8.45 10.14
C ALA A 82 -9.00 8.57 11.66
N ILE A 83 -8.76 7.45 12.35
CA ILE A 83 -8.50 7.43 13.79
C ILE A 83 -7.00 7.52 14.05
N SER A 84 -6.57 8.51 14.82
CA SER A 84 -5.16 8.70 15.19
C SER A 84 -4.65 7.50 16.01
N GLY A 85 -3.44 7.02 15.70
CA GLY A 85 -2.79 5.89 16.37
C GLY A 85 -3.07 4.51 15.77
N ILE A 86 -4.34 4.17 15.48
CA ILE A 86 -4.71 2.81 15.00
C ILE A 86 -4.34 2.59 13.53
N ARG A 87 -4.24 3.65 12.74
CA ARG A 87 -3.95 3.58 11.29
C ARG A 87 -2.72 2.74 10.91
N TYR A 88 -1.69 2.68 11.77
CA TYR A 88 -0.47 1.91 11.52
C TYR A 88 -0.62 0.41 11.81
N LEU A 89 -1.63 0.03 12.60
CA LEU A 89 -1.89 -1.37 12.93
C LEU A 89 -2.75 -2.06 11.86
N TRP A 90 -3.51 -1.30 11.08
CA TRP A 90 -4.39 -1.85 10.05
C TRP A 90 -3.62 -2.03 8.72
N PRO A 91 -3.31 -3.26 8.29
CA PRO A 91 -2.44 -3.48 7.13
C PRO A 91 -2.99 -2.89 5.84
N TRP A 92 -4.31 -2.91 5.68
CA TRP A 92 -4.98 -2.35 4.50
C TRP A 92 -5.02 -0.82 4.45
N ALA A 93 -4.63 -0.15 5.55
CA ALA A 93 -4.49 1.31 5.58
C ALA A 93 -3.04 1.76 5.32
N LEU A 94 -2.04 0.87 5.42
CA LEU A 94 -0.61 1.22 5.41
C LEU A 94 -0.17 1.97 4.15
N GLN A 95 -0.65 1.55 2.97
CA GLN A 95 -0.36 2.21 1.70
C GLN A 95 -0.86 3.66 1.63
N LYS A 96 -1.92 3.99 2.39
CA LYS A 96 -2.57 5.32 2.38
C LYS A 96 -1.84 6.33 3.27
N ILE A 97 -1.23 5.86 4.35
CA ILE A 97 -0.54 6.70 5.35
C ILE A 97 0.51 7.64 4.72
N PRO A 98 1.46 7.16 3.88
CA PRO A 98 2.43 8.06 3.28
C PRO A 98 1.79 9.01 2.26
N MET A 99 0.64 8.66 1.69
CA MET A 99 -0.08 9.44 0.68
C MET A 99 -1.06 10.47 1.27
N ASP A 100 -1.14 10.57 2.60
CA ASP A 100 -2.01 11.55 3.27
C ASP A 100 -1.41 12.96 3.19
N LEU A 101 -2.04 13.81 2.37
CA LEU A 101 -1.63 15.20 2.16
C LEU A 101 -2.20 16.17 3.21
N SER A 102 -3.10 15.73 4.09
CA SER A 102 -3.81 16.58 5.05
C SER A 102 -3.02 16.94 6.31
N GLY A 103 -1.69 16.72 6.31
CA GLY A 103 -0.83 16.88 7.49
C GLY A 103 -0.73 15.64 8.37
N GLY A 104 -1.42 14.55 8.01
CA GLY A 104 -1.33 13.25 8.66
C GLY A 104 -0.21 12.34 8.11
N GLY A 105 0.47 12.75 7.05
CA GLY A 105 1.52 11.98 6.38
C GLY A 105 2.79 11.77 7.22
N ILE A 106 3.68 10.91 6.75
CA ILE A 106 4.96 10.61 7.42
C ILE A 106 6.01 11.63 6.98
N GLU A 107 6.33 12.57 7.86
CA GLU A 107 7.33 13.60 7.61
C GLU A 107 8.63 13.37 8.39
N GLY A 108 9.76 13.80 7.82
CA GLY A 108 11.10 13.57 8.37
C GLY A 108 11.74 12.25 7.93
N VAL A 109 13.07 12.17 8.04
CA VAL A 109 13.85 11.00 7.60
C VAL A 109 13.66 9.80 8.53
N ILE A 110 13.70 10.05 9.85
CA ILE A 110 13.60 8.99 10.87
C ILE A 110 12.22 8.31 10.84
N PRO A 111 11.08 9.03 10.82
CA PRO A 111 9.76 8.38 10.76
C PRO A 111 9.54 7.58 9.48
N LYS A 112 10.08 8.05 8.33
CA LYS A 112 10.05 7.29 7.07
C LYS A 112 10.85 5.99 7.17
N ALA A 113 12.05 6.04 7.74
CA ALA A 113 12.88 4.85 7.93
C ALA A 113 12.20 3.82 8.85
N ILE A 114 11.57 4.27 9.95
CA ILE A 114 10.81 3.41 10.87
C ILE A 114 9.62 2.77 10.14
N TYR A 115 8.89 3.53 9.33
CA TYR A 115 7.77 3.01 8.54
C TYR A 115 8.23 1.95 7.53
N ILE A 116 9.32 2.21 6.80
CA ILE A 116 9.88 1.26 5.84
C ILE A 116 10.28 -0.03 6.58
N LEU A 117 11.00 0.10 7.70
CA LEU A 117 11.40 -1.03 8.52
C LEU A 117 10.19 -1.83 9.02
N TYR A 118 9.16 -1.16 9.51
CA TYR A 118 7.91 -1.79 9.94
C TYR A 118 7.24 -2.58 8.80
N CYS A 119 7.08 -1.98 7.62
CA CYS A 119 6.49 -2.65 6.46
C CYS A 119 7.30 -3.90 6.05
N LEU A 120 8.64 -3.80 6.04
CA LEU A 120 9.52 -4.92 5.71
C LEU A 120 9.46 -6.05 6.74
N ILE A 121 9.51 -5.72 8.03
CA ILE A 121 9.40 -6.71 9.11
C ILE A 121 8.04 -7.40 9.06
N PHE A 122 6.95 -6.64 8.95
CA PHE A 122 5.60 -7.18 8.88
C PHE A 122 5.44 -8.14 7.69
N ALA A 123 5.84 -7.69 6.49
CA ALA A 123 5.78 -8.52 5.29
C ALA A 123 6.63 -9.80 5.45
N GLY A 124 7.85 -9.68 5.98
CA GLY A 124 8.75 -10.82 6.22
C GLY A 124 8.17 -11.84 7.20
N VAL A 125 7.55 -11.40 8.30
CA VAL A 125 6.90 -12.29 9.28
C VAL A 125 5.73 -13.04 8.63
N ILE A 126 4.83 -12.34 7.94
CA ILE A 126 3.66 -12.96 7.30
C ILE A 126 4.07 -13.93 6.19
N VAL A 127 5.06 -13.55 5.37
CA VAL A 127 5.60 -14.44 4.33
C VAL A 127 6.21 -15.69 4.95
N THR A 128 7.00 -15.56 6.03
CA THR A 128 7.59 -16.72 6.73
C THR A 128 6.53 -17.66 7.28
N ILE A 129 5.45 -17.12 7.87
CA ILE A 129 4.30 -17.91 8.32
C ILE A 129 3.61 -18.59 7.13
N GLY A 130 3.44 -17.88 6.02
CA GLY A 130 2.89 -18.41 4.77
C GLY A 130 3.69 -19.57 4.21
N ILE A 131 5.02 -19.45 4.14
CA ILE A 131 5.94 -20.50 3.67
C ILE A 131 5.85 -21.74 4.56
N LYS A 132 5.96 -21.58 5.88
CA LYS A 132 5.82 -22.71 6.82
C LYS A 132 4.48 -23.42 6.66
N LYS A 133 3.40 -22.67 6.44
CA LYS A 133 2.09 -23.26 6.21
C LYS A 133 2.03 -24.03 4.89
N PHE A 134 2.64 -23.49 3.84
CA PHE A 134 2.72 -24.12 2.53
C PHE A 134 3.52 -25.44 2.58
N GLU A 135 4.65 -25.46 3.28
CA GLU A 135 5.46 -26.68 3.49
C GLU A 135 4.70 -27.79 4.24
N ASN A 136 3.79 -27.40 5.14
CA ASN A 136 2.96 -28.34 5.90
C ASN A 136 1.65 -28.72 5.18
N MET A 137 1.35 -28.16 4.00
CA MET A 137 0.20 -28.61 3.21
C MET A 137 0.58 -29.87 2.45
N GLU A 138 -0.03 -31.00 2.83
CA GLU A 138 -0.04 -32.18 1.98
C GLU A 138 -0.79 -31.84 0.69
N ILE A 139 -0.12 -32.04 -0.46
CA ILE A 139 -0.75 -31.91 -1.77
C ILE A 139 -1.82 -33.01 -1.85
N LYS A 140 -3.09 -32.62 -1.72
CA LYS A 140 -4.24 -33.51 -1.95
C LYS A 140 -4.59 -33.59 -3.42
#